data_AF-A0A1T4VL30-F1
#
_entry.id   AF-A0A1T4VL30-F1
#
_cell.length_a   1.000
_cell.length_b   1.000
_cell.length_c   1.000
_cell.angle_alpha   90.00
_cell.angle_beta   90.00
_cell.angle_gamma   90.00
#
_symmetry.space_group_name_H-M   'P 1'
#
loop_
_entity.id
_entity.type
_entity.pdbx_description
1 polymer ?
#
loop_
_entity_poly.entity_id
_entity_poly.type
_entity_poly.pdbx_seq_one_letter_code
_entity_poly.pdbx_strand_id
1 'polypeptide(L)' 'MSDQNKPVNYAAELNREIEILDYKSMMQQEREKGREETILKILRNMVQYGYSEDEALRQMGIPEEQWDSLKEKLN' A
#
# COMPACT_ATOMS: atom_id res chain seq x y z
N MET A 1 -32.77 26.62 -30.39
CA MET A 1 -31.57 26.12 -29.70
C MET A 1 -31.71 26.45 -28.21
N SER A 2 -31.87 25.45 -27.35
CA SER A 2 -31.34 25.52 -25.98
C SER A 2 -31.15 24.09 -25.46
N ASP A 3 -29.89 23.69 -25.35
CA ASP A 3 -29.42 22.45 -24.71
C ASP A 3 -29.66 22.52 -23.19
N GLN A 4 -30.91 22.38 -22.74
CA GLN A 4 -31.27 22.48 -21.31
C GLN A 4 -31.30 21.14 -20.55
N ASN A 5 -30.71 20.05 -21.08
CA ASN A 5 -30.71 18.73 -20.45
C ASN A 5 -29.38 18.28 -19.81
N LYS A 6 -28.48 19.21 -19.42
CA LYS A 6 -27.14 18.87 -18.89
C LYS A 6 -26.85 19.09 -17.38
N PRO A 7 -27.77 19.02 -16.41
CA PRO A 7 -27.36 18.99 -14.99
C PRO A 7 -27.42 17.61 -14.32
N VAL A 8 -28.20 16.65 -14.83
CA VAL A 8 -28.39 15.35 -14.17
C VAL A 8 -27.25 14.36 -14.44
N ASN A 9 -26.55 14.53 -15.56
CA ASN A 9 -25.45 13.65 -15.95
C ASN A 9 -24.12 14.01 -15.26
N TYR A 10 -23.83 15.30 -15.04
CA TYR A 10 -22.54 15.74 -14.49
C TYR A 10 -22.33 15.30 -13.03
N ALA A 11 -23.37 15.41 -12.20
CA ALA A 11 -23.28 14.95 -10.80
C ALA A 11 -23.15 13.42 -10.70
N ALA A 12 -23.84 12.69 -11.57
CA ALA A 12 -23.73 11.22 -11.64
C ALA A 12 -22.35 10.78 -12.17
N GLU A 13 -21.81 11.47 -13.17
CA GLU A 13 -20.46 11.25 -13.69
C GLU A 13 -19.39 11.53 -12.62
N LEU A 14 -19.51 12.63 -11.87
CA LEU A 14 -18.60 12.95 -10.77
C LEU A 14 -18.63 11.90 -9.66
N ASN A 15 -19.82 11.47 -9.23
CA ASN A 15 -19.95 10.44 -8.20
C ASN A 15 -19.30 9.12 -8.64
N ARG A 16 -19.49 8.74 -9.92
CA ARG A 16 -18.86 7.55 -10.48
C ARG A 16 -17.34 7.68 -10.54
N GLU A 17 -16.82 8.87 -10.85
CA GLU A 17 -15.38 9.13 -10.85
C GLU A 17 -14.78 9.02 -9.43
N ILE A 18 -15.48 9.53 -8.42
CA ILE A 18 -15.10 9.39 -7.00
C ILE A 18 -15.05 7.90 -6.61
N GLU A 19 -16.11 7.13 -6.91
CA GLU A 19 -16.14 5.69 -6.61
C GLU A 19 -14.98 4.93 -7.27
N ILE A 20 -14.63 5.28 -8.51
CA ILE A 20 -13.48 4.68 -9.22
C ILE A 20 -12.16 5.05 -8.54
N LEU A 21 -12.00 6.29 -8.09
CA LEU A 21 -10.80 6.75 -7.40
C LEU A 21 -10.65 6.07 -6.03
N ASP A 22 -11.74 5.96 -5.27
CA ASP A 22 -11.76 5.27 -3.98
C ASP A 22 -11.39 3.79 -4.15
N TYR A 23 -11.98 3.12 -5.15
CA TYR A 23 -11.64 1.73 -5.45
C TYR A 23 -10.17 1.57 -5.85
N LYS A 24 -9.63 2.46 -6.70
CA LYS A 24 -8.21 2.44 -7.08
C LYS A 24 -7.29 2.62 -5.88
N SER A 25 -7.63 3.54 -4.97
CA SER A 25 -6.90 3.79 -3.73
C SER A 25 -6.89 2.56 -2.83
N MET A 26 -8.05 1.93 -2.61
CA MET A 26 -8.16 0.69 -1.84
C MET A 26 -7.33 -0.43 -2.45
N MET A 27 -7.39 -0.63 -3.77
CA MET A 27 -6.60 -1.65 -4.46
C MET A 27 -5.10 -1.37 -4.46
N GLN A 28 -4.68 -0.11 -4.30
CA GLN A 28 -3.29 0.23 -4.07
C GLN A 28 -2.85 -0.14 -2.66
N GLN A 29 -3.65 0.22 -1.65
CA GLN A 29 -3.38 -0.12 -0.25
C GLN A 29 -3.27 -1.63 -0.04
N GLU A 30 -4.18 -2.42 -0.62
CA GLU A 30 -4.13 -3.89 -0.52
C GLU A 30 -2.88 -4.49 -1.18
N ARG A 31 -2.41 -3.90 -2.30
CA ARG A 31 -1.15 -4.31 -2.93
C ARG A 31 0.06 -3.96 -2.08
N GLU A 32 0.05 -2.81 -1.43
CA GLU A 32 1.12 -2.38 -0.52
C GLU A 32 1.17 -3.27 0.73
N LYS A 33 0.02 -3.59 1.34
CA LYS A 33 -0.07 -4.56 2.44
C LYS A 33 0.51 -5.92 2.08
N GLY A 34 0.14 -6.48 0.92
CA GLY A 34 0.66 -7.79 0.50
C GLY A 34 2.18 -7.79 0.27
N ARG A 35 2.75 -6.66 -0.19
CA ARG A 35 4.21 -6.49 -0.29
C ARG A 35 4.85 -6.42 1.08
N GLU A 36 4.28 -5.63 1.98
CA GLU A 36 4.79 -5.48 3.34
C GLU A 36 4.76 -6.80 4.12
N GLU A 37 3.67 -7.56 4.06
CA GLU A 37 3.57 -8.88 4.70
C GLU A 37 4.62 -9.86 4.15
N THR A 38 4.91 -9.81 2.86
CA THR A 38 5.95 -10.64 2.25
C THR A 38 7.34 -10.26 2.79
N ILE A 39 7.62 -8.95 2.91
CA ILE A 39 8.86 -8.45 3.49
C ILE A 39 8.99 -8.91 4.95
N LEU A 40 7.95 -8.74 5.76
CA LEU A 40 7.94 -9.18 7.16
C LEU A 40 8.13 -10.69 7.30
N LYS A 41 7.53 -11.49 6.41
CA LYS A 41 7.72 -12.95 6.41
C LYS A 41 9.18 -13.33 6.12
N ILE A 42 9.81 -12.67 5.15
CA ILE A 42 11.23 -12.91 4.83
C ILE A 42 12.10 -12.47 6.00
N LEU A 43 11.87 -11.27 6.56
CA LEU A 43 12.60 -10.77 7.72
C LEU A 43 12.51 -11.72 8.92
N ARG A 44 11.30 -12.19 9.26
CA ARG A 44 11.10 -13.17 10.35
C ARG A 44 11.90 -14.45 10.12
N ASN A 45 11.89 -14.97 8.89
CA ASN A 45 12.68 -16.16 8.55
C ASN A 45 14.18 -15.90 8.72
N MET A 46 14.69 -14.77 8.23
CA MET A 46 16.12 -14.43 8.37
C MET A 46 16.52 -14.32 9.85
N VAL A 47 15.71 -13.65 10.67
CA VAL A 47 15.95 -13.56 12.12
C VAL A 47 15.94 -14.95 12.76
N GLN A 48 15.00 -15.82 12.39
CA GLN A 48 14.98 -17.21 12.86
C GLN A 48 16.22 -18.01 12.47
N TYR A 49 16.85 -17.71 11.33
CA TYR A 49 18.10 -18.33 10.88
C TYR A 49 19.36 -17.68 11.48
N GLY A 50 19.22 -16.73 12.40
CA GLY A 50 20.33 -16.15 13.17
C GLY A 50 20.87 -14.83 12.65
N TYR A 51 20.22 -14.22 11.66
CA TYR A 51 20.55 -12.85 11.24
C TYR A 51 20.04 -11.85 12.29
N SER A 52 20.78 -10.75 12.49
CA SER A 52 20.24 -9.60 13.22
C SER A 52 19.19 -8.87 12.36
N GLU A 53 18.25 -8.17 12.99
CA GLU A 53 17.22 -7.38 12.27
C GLU A 53 17.87 -6.40 11.28
N ASP A 54 18.90 -5.67 11.70
CA ASP A 54 19.64 -4.71 10.87
C ASP A 54 20.37 -5.37 9.71
N GLU A 55 20.90 -6.57 9.90
CA GLU A 55 21.58 -7.33 8.85
C GLU A 55 20.57 -7.84 7.82
N ALA A 56 19.43 -8.36 8.28
CA ALA A 56 18.35 -8.80 7.41
C ALA A 56 17.77 -7.64 6.58
N LEU A 57 17.52 -6.49 7.21
CA LEU A 57 17.03 -5.28 6.54
C LEU A 57 18.04 -4.75 5.50
N ARG A 58 19.33 -4.71 5.83
CA ARG A 58 20.40 -4.34 4.87
C ARG A 58 20.48 -5.29 3.69
N GLN A 59 20.45 -6.60 3.94
CA GLN A 59 20.56 -7.62 2.90
C GLN A 59 19.36 -7.62 1.96
N MET A 60 18.18 -7.26 2.47
CA MET A 60 16.97 -7.05 1.66
C MET A 60 16.97 -5.71 0.90
N GLY A 61 17.97 -4.85 1.11
CA GLY A 61 18.06 -3.53 0.47
C GLY A 61 16.96 -2.57 0.91
N ILE A 62 16.44 -2.75 2.13
CA ILE A 62 15.40 -1.88 2.68
C ILE A 62 16.04 -0.56 3.12
N PRO A 63 15.51 0.59 2.69
CA PRO A 63 15.99 1.90 3.15
C PRO A 63 15.87 2.09 4.66
N GLU A 64 16.87 2.72 5.29
CA GLU A 64 16.93 2.91 6.75
C GLU A 64 15.71 3.63 7.33
N GLU A 65 15.09 4.54 6.57
CA GLU A 65 13.88 5.24 6.99
C GLU A 65 12.66 4.32 7.21
N GLN A 66 12.69 3.10 6.69
CA GLN A 66 11.62 2.11 6.85
C GLN A 66 11.92 1.09 7.95
N TRP A 67 13.13 1.09 8.53
CA TRP A 67 13.56 0.04 9.45
C TRP A 67 12.75 0.02 10.73
N ASP A 68 12.57 1.18 11.37
CA ASP A 68 11.85 1.26 12.64
C ASP A 68 10.41 0.73 12.50
N SER A 69 9.71 1.11 11.42
CA SER A 69 8.35 0.64 11.16
C SER A 69 8.27 -0.88 10.95
N LEU A 70 9.25 -1.47 10.27
CA LEU A 70 9.29 -2.92 10.03
C LEU A 70 9.69 -3.70 11.29
N LYS A 71 10.60 -3.16 12.10
CA LYS A 71 11.00 -3.74 13.40
C LYS A 71 9.87 -3.72 14.41
N GLU A 72 9.11 -2.64 14.49
CA GLU A 72 7.91 -2.58 15.35
C GLU A 72 6.91 -3.70 15.01
N LYS A 73 6.78 -4.06 13.73
CA LYS A 73 5.89 -5.13 13.23
C LYS A 73 6.50 -6.54 13.30
N LEU A 74 7.80 -6.64 13.59
CA LEU A 74 8.49 -7.92 13.79
C LEU A 74 8.18 -8.53 15.17
N ASN A 75 7.93 -7.67 16.17
CA ASN A 75 7.59 -8.03 17.55
C ASN A 75 6.22 -8.72 17.70
#